data_AF-A0A3M9NEG8-F1
#
_entry.id   AF-A0A3M9NEG8-F1
#
_cell.length_a   1.000
_cell.length_b   1.000
_cell.length_c   1.000
_cell.angle_alpha   90.00
_cell.angle_beta   90.00
_cell.angle_gamma   90.00
#
_symmetry.space_group_name_H-M   'P 1'
#
loop_
_entity.id
_entity.type
_entity.pdbx_description
1 polymer ?
#
loop_
_entity_poly.entity_id
_entity_poly.type
_entity_poly.pdbx_seq_one_letter_code
_entity_poly.pdbx_strand_id
1 'polypeptide(L)'
;MFPSFKATYIIKKIPNPVIFLPLIRFIVKWIKIYMMKKILHLTVILVALSSFTLVSLSEIISAFKSGNAYELSKYFDKTVEITLPQKSASYNKSQASILLRDFFSENQVKDFKVIHQSQKEDSEFCIGTLITSSGSFRVTIFTKQSGQEKLIQELRFQK
;
A
#
# COMPACT_ATOMS: atom_id res chain seq x y z
N MET A 1 -44.52 25.59 -78.96
CA MET A 1 -43.75 24.33 -79.00
C MET A 1 -42.44 24.58 -78.24
N PHE A 2 -42.40 24.24 -76.95
CA PHE A 2 -41.23 24.49 -76.08
C PHE A 2 -40.30 23.27 -76.11
N PRO A 3 -38.97 23.44 -76.25
CA PRO A 3 -38.06 22.32 -76.22
C PRO A 3 -37.85 21.81 -74.79
N SER A 4 -37.83 20.49 -74.63
CA SER A 4 -37.70 19.77 -73.38
C SER A 4 -36.28 19.83 -72.80
N PHE A 5 -36.22 19.88 -71.47
CA PHE A 5 -35.01 19.86 -70.64
C PHE A 5 -34.14 18.61 -70.89
N LYS A 6 -32.86 18.80 -71.23
CA LYS A 6 -31.82 17.75 -71.10
C LYS A 6 -31.30 17.71 -69.66
N ALA A 7 -32.02 17.02 -68.77
CA ALA A 7 -31.57 16.75 -67.40
C ALA A 7 -30.57 15.57 -67.28
N THR A 8 -30.01 15.09 -68.39
CA THR A 8 -29.22 13.84 -68.41
C THR A 8 -27.71 14.06 -68.20
N TYR A 9 -27.22 15.30 -68.16
CA TYR A 9 -25.77 15.56 -68.15
C TYR A 9 -25.14 15.71 -66.75
N ILE A 10 -25.95 15.88 -65.70
CA ILE A 10 -25.41 16.21 -64.35
C ILE A 10 -25.08 14.95 -63.52
N ILE A 11 -25.58 13.77 -63.88
CA ILE A 11 -25.44 12.54 -63.06
C ILE A 11 -24.10 11.81 -63.32
N LYS A 12 -23.36 12.13 -64.40
CA LYS A 12 -22.14 11.39 -64.81
C LYS A 12 -20.84 11.84 -64.13
N LYS A 13 -20.90 12.70 -63.10
CA LYS A 13 -19.71 13.25 -62.42
C LYS A 13 -19.66 12.97 -60.92
N ILE A 14 -20.26 11.87 -60.47
CA ILE A 14 -20.12 11.40 -59.10
C ILE A 14 -18.94 10.40 -59.08
N PRO A 15 -17.82 10.71 -58.41
CA PRO A 15 -16.69 9.79 -58.33
C PRO A 15 -17.12 8.47 -57.68
N ASN A 16 -16.66 7.36 -58.26
CA ASN A 16 -16.97 6.00 -57.85
C ASN A 16 -16.69 5.84 -56.32
N PRO A 17 -17.64 5.36 -55.50
CA PRO A 17 -17.50 5.33 -54.03
C PRO A 17 -16.28 4.53 -53.55
N VAL A 18 -15.74 3.66 -54.39
CA VAL A 18 -14.53 2.87 -54.15
C VAL A 18 -13.29 3.74 -53.90
N ILE A 19 -13.23 4.94 -54.48
CA ILE A 19 -12.09 5.86 -54.40
C ILE A 19 -11.90 6.40 -52.97
N PHE A 20 -12.96 6.43 -52.15
CA PHE A 20 -12.93 6.96 -50.79
C PHE A 20 -12.61 5.91 -49.71
N LEU A 21 -12.61 4.61 -50.04
CA LEU A 21 -12.26 3.55 -49.08
C LEU A 21 -10.88 3.70 -48.40
N PRO A 22 -9.78 4.07 -49.08
CA PRO A 22 -8.49 4.26 -48.41
C PRO A 22 -8.53 5.41 -47.39
N LEU A 23 -9.27 6.48 -47.70
CA LEU A 23 -9.45 7.63 -46.82
C LEU A 23 -10.28 7.25 -45.58
N ILE A 24 -11.37 6.53 -45.75
CA ILE A 24 -12.21 6.02 -44.65
C ILE A 24 -11.41 5.07 -43.76
N ARG A 25 -10.65 4.14 -44.35
CA ARG A 25 -9.75 3.24 -43.60
C ARG A 25 -8.70 4.02 -42.80
N PHE A 26 -8.16 5.09 -43.36
CA PHE A 26 -7.19 5.95 -42.68
C PHE A 26 -7.82 6.67 -41.49
N ILE A 27 -9.00 7.28 -41.68
CA ILE A 27 -9.74 8.01 -40.64
C ILE A 27 -10.12 7.08 -39.48
N VAL A 28 -10.66 5.89 -39.77
CA VAL A 28 -11.04 4.90 -38.75
C VAL A 28 -9.81 4.43 -37.96
N LYS A 29 -8.68 4.19 -38.64
CA LYS A 29 -7.41 3.85 -37.96
C LYS A 29 -6.92 4.99 -37.06
N TRP A 30 -7.04 6.23 -37.51
CA TRP A 30 -6.64 7.42 -36.76
C TRP A 30 -7.48 7.62 -35.49
N ILE A 31 -8.80 7.50 -35.60
CA ILE A 31 -9.74 7.57 -34.47
C ILE A 31 -9.44 6.47 -33.45
N LYS A 32 -9.20 5.23 -33.93
CA LYS A 32 -8.87 4.09 -33.07
C LYS A 32 -7.57 4.31 -32.29
N ILE A 33 -6.52 4.80 -32.95
CA ILE A 33 -5.24 5.14 -32.31
C ILE A 33 -5.41 6.26 -31.27
N TYR A 34 -6.19 7.30 -31.59
CA TYR A 34 -6.46 8.40 -30.69
C TYR A 34 -7.23 7.96 -29.43
N MET A 35 -8.24 7.11 -29.61
CA MET A 35 -9.01 6.52 -28.50
C MET A 35 -8.14 5.61 -27.61
N MET A 36 -7.29 4.77 -28.19
CA MET A 36 -6.42 3.85 -27.44
C MET A 36 -5.40 4.60 -26.57
N LYS A 37 -4.85 5.72 -27.03
CA LYS A 37 -3.89 6.52 -26.25
C LYS A 37 -4.53 7.24 -25.05
N LYS A 38 -5.77 7.71 -25.17
CA LYS A 38 -6.50 8.33 -24.04
C LYS A 38 -6.88 7.30 -22.96
N ILE A 39 -7.28 6.09 -23.37
CA ILE A 39 -7.57 4.98 -22.45
C ILE A 39 -6.30 4.58 -21.69
N LEU A 40 -5.12 4.57 -22.35
CA LEU A 40 -3.84 4.26 -21.71
C LEU A 40 -3.42 5.27 -20.63
N HIS A 41 -3.75 6.57 -20.80
CA HIS A 41 -3.44 7.59 -19.78
C HIS A 41 -4.40 7.50 -18.58
N LEU A 42 -5.66 7.10 -18.81
CA LEU A 42 -6.66 6.95 -17.76
C LEU A 42 -6.35 5.77 -16.81
N THR A 43 -5.81 4.67 -17.35
CA THR A 43 -5.47 3.48 -16.55
C THR A 43 -4.23 3.69 -15.66
N VAL A 44 -3.27 4.52 -16.09
CA VAL A 44 -2.07 4.84 -15.30
C VAL A 44 -2.39 5.68 -14.05
N ILE A 45 -3.38 6.55 -14.13
CA ILE A 45 -3.81 7.40 -12.99
C ILE A 45 -4.58 6.58 -11.94
N LEU A 46 -5.35 5.58 -12.35
CA LEU A 46 -6.15 4.75 -11.43
C LEU A 46 -5.26 3.84 -10.55
N VAL A 47 -4.12 3.38 -11.07
CA VAL A 47 -3.17 2.54 -10.33
C VAL A 47 -2.35 3.35 -9.31
N ALA A 48 -2.20 4.67 -9.51
CA ALA A 48 -1.45 5.53 -8.59
C ALA A 48 -2.17 5.80 -7.24
N LEU A 49 -3.45 5.43 -7.12
CA LEU A 49 -4.27 5.65 -5.92
C LEU A 49 -4.38 4.43 -5.00
N SER A 50 -3.84 3.28 -5.39
CA SER A 50 -3.87 2.08 -4.55
C SER A 50 -2.58 1.98 -3.73
N SER A 51 -2.63 2.48 -2.49
CA SER A 51 -2.13 1.80 -1.29
C SER A 51 -2.18 2.73 -0.09
N PHE A 52 -3.33 2.78 0.57
CA PHE A 52 -3.39 3.12 2.00
C PHE A 52 -3.66 1.82 2.74
N THR A 53 -2.62 1.17 3.25
CA THR A 53 -2.78 0.06 4.17
C THR A 53 -3.06 0.65 5.54
N LEU A 54 -4.29 0.49 6.04
CA LEU A 54 -4.60 0.76 7.44
C LEU A 54 -3.79 -0.22 8.29
N VAL A 55 -2.74 0.29 8.93
CA VAL A 55 -1.91 -0.50 9.84
C VAL A 55 -2.80 -1.06 10.94
N SER A 56 -2.96 -2.38 10.92
CA SER A 56 -3.76 -3.10 11.90
C SER A 56 -2.86 -3.69 12.98
N LEU A 57 -3.35 -3.78 14.22
CA LEU A 57 -2.56 -4.35 15.31
C LEU A 57 -2.13 -5.81 15.00
N SER A 58 -2.90 -6.52 14.16
CA SER A 58 -2.55 -7.84 13.61
C SER A 58 -1.22 -7.87 12.84
N GLU A 59 -0.87 -6.80 12.11
CA GLU A 59 0.40 -6.73 11.37
C GLU A 59 1.58 -6.59 12.33
N ILE A 60 1.40 -5.78 13.40
CA ILE A 60 2.38 -5.65 14.47
C ILE A 60 2.59 -7.00 15.18
N ILE A 61 1.49 -7.72 15.50
CA ILE A 61 1.55 -9.07 16.07
C ILE A 61 2.32 -10.03 15.14
N SER A 62 2.04 -9.99 13.84
CA SER A 62 2.72 -10.83 12.85
C SER A 62 4.22 -10.53 12.79
N ALA A 63 4.60 -9.25 12.83
CA ALA A 63 5.99 -8.83 12.92
C ALA A 63 6.69 -9.38 14.18
N PHE A 64 6.02 -9.33 15.34
CA PHE A 64 6.52 -9.97 16.55
C PHE A 64 6.71 -11.47 16.38
N LYS A 65 5.72 -12.19 15.82
CA LYS A 65 5.81 -13.64 15.58
C LYS A 65 6.96 -14.02 14.66
N SER A 66 7.25 -13.20 13.66
CA SER A 66 8.36 -13.43 12.73
C SER A 66 9.74 -13.27 13.37
N GLY A 67 9.84 -12.61 14.54
CA GLY A 67 11.11 -12.24 15.16
C GLY A 67 11.95 -11.27 14.30
N ASN A 68 11.36 -10.62 13.31
CA ASN A 68 12.06 -9.73 12.40
C ASN A 68 11.95 -8.27 12.87
N ALA A 69 13.04 -7.77 13.48
CA ALA A 69 13.11 -6.39 13.96
C ALA A 69 13.04 -5.33 12.85
N TYR A 70 13.41 -5.66 11.61
CA TYR A 70 13.27 -4.76 10.47
C TYR A 70 11.79 -4.59 10.09
N GLU A 71 11.04 -5.69 10.02
CA GLU A 71 9.59 -5.65 9.79
C GLU A 71 8.87 -4.90 10.91
N LEU A 72 9.23 -5.18 12.17
CA LEU A 72 8.64 -4.47 13.31
C LEU A 72 8.97 -2.97 13.29
N SER A 73 10.16 -2.60 12.84
CA SER A 73 10.57 -1.21 12.78
C SER A 73 9.68 -0.36 11.89
N LYS A 74 9.02 -0.93 10.87
CA LYS A 74 8.12 -0.17 9.98
C LYS A 74 7.03 0.56 10.77
N TYR A 75 6.56 -0.06 11.85
CA TYR A 75 5.48 0.43 12.70
C TYR A 75 5.96 1.35 13.84
N PHE A 76 7.25 1.68 13.93
CA PHE A 76 7.75 2.60 14.95
C PHE A 76 7.44 4.05 14.62
N ASP A 77 7.06 4.79 15.67
CA ASP A 77 7.06 6.26 15.65
C ASP A 77 8.51 6.79 15.51
N LYS A 78 8.67 8.10 15.31
CA LYS A 78 9.97 8.77 15.20
C LYS A 78 10.88 8.44 16.38
N THR A 79 10.27 8.39 17.56
CA THR A 79 10.91 8.10 18.83
C THR A 79 10.10 7.04 19.56
N VAL A 80 10.76 5.99 20.02
CA VAL A 80 10.15 4.86 20.71
C VAL A 80 10.85 4.65 22.04
N GLU A 81 10.08 4.53 23.11
CA GLU A 81 10.59 4.11 24.41
C GLU A 81 10.67 2.58 24.47
N ILE A 82 11.85 2.05 24.77
CA ILE A 82 12.05 0.60 24.88
C ILE A 82 12.59 0.29 26.26
N THR A 83 11.79 -0.47 27.01
CA THR A 83 12.16 -1.06 28.30
C THR A 83 12.48 -2.53 28.11
N LEU A 84 13.74 -2.88 28.25
CA LEU A 84 14.24 -4.24 28.44
C LEU A 84 14.49 -4.50 29.94
N PRO A 85 14.59 -5.76 30.39
CA PRO A 85 14.74 -6.08 31.81
C PRO A 85 15.89 -5.36 32.54
N GLN A 86 16.96 -5.00 31.82
CA GLN A 86 18.13 -4.33 32.39
C GLN A 86 18.27 -2.86 32.00
N LYS A 87 17.44 -2.36 31.08
CA LYS A 87 17.63 -1.04 30.47
C LYS A 87 16.32 -0.47 29.97
N SER A 88 16.01 0.77 30.34
CA SER A 88 14.96 1.56 29.71
C SER A 88 15.55 2.86 29.17
N ALA A 89 15.24 3.19 27.91
CA ALA A 89 15.58 4.47 27.31
C ALA A 89 14.72 4.75 26.08
N SER A 90 14.78 5.99 25.60
CA SER A 90 14.15 6.44 24.37
C SER A 90 15.13 6.36 23.19
N TYR A 91 14.66 5.84 22.05
CA TYR A 91 15.47 5.59 20.87
C TYR A 91 14.77 6.12 19.62
N ASN A 92 15.54 6.57 18.63
CA ASN A 92 14.96 6.80 17.30
C ASN A 92 14.65 5.46 16.59
N LYS A 93 13.86 5.51 15.52
CA LYS A 93 13.44 4.34 14.72
C LYS A 93 14.58 3.38 14.36
N SER A 94 15.72 3.90 13.92
CA SER A 94 16.87 3.08 13.49
C SER A 94 17.57 2.42 14.68
N GLN A 95 17.80 3.17 15.76
CA GLN A 95 18.39 2.66 17.00
C GLN A 95 17.50 1.60 17.65
N ALA A 96 16.19 1.84 17.68
CA ALA A 96 15.20 0.89 18.17
C ALA A 96 15.23 -0.44 17.38
N SER A 97 15.34 -0.36 16.05
CA SER A 97 15.43 -1.55 15.19
C SER A 97 16.71 -2.36 15.47
N ILE A 98 17.85 -1.69 15.62
CA ILE A 98 19.13 -2.36 15.97
C ILE A 98 19.02 -3.04 17.34
N LEU A 99 18.52 -2.32 18.36
CA LEU A 99 18.36 -2.84 19.70
C LEU A 99 17.48 -4.10 19.72
N LEU A 100 16.33 -4.08 19.04
CA LEU A 100 15.45 -5.25 19.00
C LEU A 100 16.00 -6.38 18.14
N ARG A 101 16.76 -6.08 17.08
CA ARG A 101 17.43 -7.10 16.29
C ARG A 101 18.41 -7.88 17.16
N ASP A 102 19.20 -7.18 17.96
CA ASP A 102 20.16 -7.81 18.85
C ASP A 102 19.42 -8.60 19.95
N PHE A 103 18.35 -8.04 20.54
CA PHE A 103 17.49 -8.75 21.49
C PHE A 103 16.85 -10.03 20.91
N PHE A 104 16.31 -10.00 19.69
CA PHE A 104 15.72 -11.17 19.04
C PHE A 104 16.78 -12.19 18.56
N SER A 105 18.01 -11.75 18.31
CA SER A 105 19.12 -12.64 17.96
C SER A 105 19.59 -13.41 19.19
N GLU A 106 19.66 -12.77 20.35
CA GLU A 106 19.96 -13.42 21.63
C GLU A 106 18.79 -14.29 22.14
N ASN A 107 17.56 -13.85 21.89
CA ASN A 107 16.34 -14.50 22.36
C ASN A 107 15.49 -14.89 21.14
N GLN A 108 15.88 -15.97 20.46
CA GLN A 108 15.24 -16.40 19.21
C GLN A 108 13.73 -16.58 19.42
N VAL A 109 12.94 -15.74 18.74
CA VAL A 109 11.48 -15.75 18.86
C VAL A 109 10.90 -17.01 18.23
N LYS A 110 10.03 -17.69 18.97
CA LYS A 110 9.29 -18.87 18.53
C LYS A 110 7.83 -18.58 18.27
N ASP A 111 7.21 -17.77 19.13
CA ASP A 111 5.81 -17.41 19.02
C ASP A 111 5.50 -16.13 19.82
N PHE A 112 4.38 -15.49 19.51
CA PHE A 112 3.83 -14.37 20.27
C PHE A 112 2.33 -14.57 20.50
N LYS A 113 1.94 -14.68 21.78
CA LYS A 113 0.55 -14.93 22.18
C LYS A 113 -0.05 -13.71 22.84
N VAL A 114 -1.07 -13.13 22.23
CA VAL A 114 -1.81 -12.01 22.83
C VAL A 114 -2.61 -12.49 24.03
N ILE A 115 -2.48 -11.81 25.16
CA ILE A 115 -3.23 -12.07 26.40
C ILE A 115 -4.39 -11.07 26.51
N HIS A 116 -4.12 -9.81 26.22
CA HIS A 116 -5.09 -8.74 26.37
C HIS A 116 -4.82 -7.65 25.35
N GLN A 117 -5.87 -7.10 24.76
CA GLN A 117 -5.82 -6.00 23.82
C GLN A 117 -6.94 -5.04 24.20
N SER A 118 -6.64 -3.75 24.26
CA SER A 118 -7.68 -2.74 24.44
C SER A 118 -7.37 -1.50 23.63
N GLN A 119 -8.41 -0.91 23.09
CA GLN A 119 -8.36 0.30 22.30
C GLN A 119 -9.15 1.38 23.02
N LYS A 120 -8.53 2.55 23.19
CA LYS A 120 -9.16 3.74 23.76
C LYS A 120 -8.85 4.95 22.87
N GLU A 121 -9.88 5.44 22.18
CA GLU A 121 -9.79 6.60 21.28
C GLU A 121 -8.61 6.44 20.30
N ASP A 122 -7.60 7.30 20.42
CA ASP A 122 -6.42 7.36 19.56
C ASP A 122 -5.25 6.50 20.08
N SER A 123 -5.45 5.76 21.17
CA SER A 123 -4.43 4.91 21.79
C SER A 123 -4.89 3.47 21.84
N GLU A 124 -3.99 2.54 21.55
CA GLU A 124 -4.26 1.12 21.71
C GLU A 124 -3.07 0.47 22.40
N PHE A 125 -3.36 -0.41 23.36
CA PHE A 125 -2.34 -1.22 23.99
C PHE A 125 -2.64 -2.70 23.84
N CYS A 126 -1.58 -3.47 23.63
CA CYS A 126 -1.61 -4.91 23.53
C CYS A 126 -0.60 -5.49 24.51
N ILE A 127 -1.03 -6.48 25.28
CA ILE A 127 -0.21 -7.27 26.18
C ILE A 127 -0.17 -8.69 25.62
N GLY A 128 1.03 -9.21 25.41
CA GLY A 128 1.22 -10.59 24.99
C GLY A 128 2.44 -11.24 25.63
N THR A 129 2.55 -12.55 25.45
CA THR A 129 3.71 -13.35 25.84
C THR A 129 4.53 -13.68 24.60
N LEU A 130 5.75 -13.17 24.56
CA LEU A 130 6.77 -13.53 23.58
C LEU A 130 7.50 -14.78 24.06
N ILE A 131 7.31 -15.88 23.35
CA ILE A 131 7.96 -17.16 23.62
C ILE A 131 9.27 -17.18 22.83
N THR A 132 10.39 -17.34 23.52
CA THR A 132 11.72 -17.36 22.90
C THR A 132 12.50 -18.63 23.27
N SER A 133 13.70 -18.81 22.72
CA SER A 133 14.61 -19.89 23.08
C SER A 133 15.13 -19.81 24.53
N SER A 134 15.23 -18.60 25.09
CA SER A 134 15.83 -18.31 26.41
C SER A 134 14.79 -18.14 27.53
N GLY A 135 13.50 -18.26 27.20
CA GLY A 135 12.38 -18.09 28.13
C GLY A 135 11.21 -17.33 27.50
N SER A 136 10.25 -16.96 28.33
CA SER A 136 9.10 -16.16 27.91
C SER A 136 9.25 -14.74 28.45
N PHE A 137 8.84 -13.75 27.66
CA PHE A 137 8.77 -12.36 28.07
C PHE A 137 7.33 -11.86 27.93
N ARG A 138 6.82 -11.19 28.96
CA ARG A 138 5.61 -10.38 28.82
C ARG A 138 5.98 -9.10 28.08
N VAL A 139 5.34 -8.89 26.94
CA VAL A 139 5.51 -7.68 26.12
C VAL A 139 4.25 -6.84 26.20
N THR A 140 4.43 -5.58 26.61
CA THR A 140 3.39 -4.56 26.53
C THR A 140 3.74 -3.61 25.40
N ILE A 141 2.82 -3.44 24.48
CA ILE A 141 2.95 -2.61 23.28
C ILE A 141 1.97 -1.46 23.44
N PHE A 142 2.47 -0.23 23.43
CA PHE A 142 1.63 0.96 23.36
C PHE A 142 1.75 1.57 21.98
N THR A 143 0.60 1.76 21.35
CA THR A 143 0.47 2.39 20.05
C THR A 143 -0.39 3.63 20.14
N LYS A 144 -0.09 4.60 19.29
CA LYS A 144 -0.86 5.83 19.12
C LYS A 144 -1.17 6.02 17.65
N GLN A 145 -2.35 6.55 17.38
CA GLN A 145 -2.74 6.97 16.05
C GLN A 145 -2.02 8.28 15.70
N SER A 146 -1.25 8.26 14.61
CA SER A 146 -0.56 9.41 14.03
C SER A 146 -1.06 9.63 12.61
N GLY A 147 -2.08 10.48 12.47
CA GLY A 147 -2.80 10.66 11.21
C GLY A 147 -3.62 9.42 10.86
N GLN A 148 -3.28 8.75 9.76
CA GLN A 148 -3.95 7.53 9.29
C GLN A 148 -3.24 6.24 9.73
N GLU A 149 -2.05 6.35 10.32
CA GLU A 149 -1.24 5.20 10.71
C GLU A 149 -1.25 5.00 12.22
N LYS A 150 -1.20 3.74 12.65
CA LYS A 150 -1.01 3.36 14.05
C LYS A 150 0.47 3.04 14.26
N LEU A 151 1.13 3.81 15.13
CA LEU A 151 2.56 3.71 15.38
C LEU A 151 2.84 3.31 16.81
N ILE A 152 3.87 2.49 17.01
CA ILE A 152 4.37 2.06 18.31
C ILE A 152 5.14 3.21 18.93
N GLN A 153 4.74 3.62 20.13
CA GLN A 153 5.42 4.65 20.92
C GLN A 153 6.24 4.05 22.05
N GLU A 154 5.81 2.89 22.56
CA GLU A 154 6.49 2.25 23.67
C GLU A 154 6.39 0.73 23.61
N LEU A 155 7.50 0.07 23.95
CA LEU A 155 7.62 -1.36 24.11
C LEU A 155 8.23 -1.69 25.48
N ARG A 156 7.56 -2.53 26.25
CA ARG A 156 8.07 -3.03 27.53
C ARG A 156 8.19 -4.54 27.51
N PHE A 157 9.40 -5.05 27.74
CA PHE A 157 9.72 -6.46 27.86
C PHE A 157 10.02 -6.78 29.32
N GLN A 158 9.19 -7.62 29.92
CA GLN A 158 9.31 -8.08 31.31
C GLN A 158 9.52 -9.59 31.30
N LYS A 159 10.40 -10.09 32.16
CA LYS A 159 10.63 -11.53 32.33
C LYS A 159 9.67 -12.11 33.36
#